data_AF-A0A1S4CMR8-F1
#
_entry.id   AF-A0A1S4CMR8-F1
#
_cell.length_a   1.000
_cell.length_b   1.000
_cell.length_c   1.000
_cell.angle_alpha   90.00
_cell.angle_beta   90.00
_cell.angle_gamma   90.00
#
_symmetry.space_group_name_H-M   'P 1'
#
loop_
_entity.id
_entity.type
_entity.pdbx_description
1 polymer ?
#
loop_
_entity_poly.entity_id
_entity_poly.type
_entity_poly.pdbx_seq_one_letter_code
_entity_poly.pdbx_strand_id
1 'polypeptide(L)'
;MTKVYGTGTYDFRRHRVAEYPVEALPQPAEQMLPSVTDRPPESKPGSNIPSSITLAEIQRDRLTKTAASNWAKTGEKKPFSPELVKEIYDTELTVKGGRKTVPLQRVMILEVSQYLENYLWPNFDPEASSFEHVMSMILMVNEKITPFSKRKL
;
A
#
# COMPACT_ATOMS: atom_id res chain seq x y z
N MET A 1 4.52 -39.87 -22.86
CA MET A 1 3.26 -40.02 -22.09
C MET A 1 3.42 -39.32 -20.75
N THR A 2 2.92 -38.10 -20.64
CA THR A 2 2.91 -37.33 -19.38
C THR A 2 1.73 -37.78 -18.54
N LYS A 3 2.00 -38.39 -17.37
CA LYS A 3 0.96 -38.76 -16.42
C LYS A 3 0.43 -37.51 -15.73
N VAL A 4 -0.84 -37.21 -15.92
CA VAL A 4 -1.57 -36.17 -15.18
C VAL A 4 -2.12 -36.83 -13.90
N TYR A 5 -1.69 -36.37 -12.73
CA TYR A 5 -2.28 -36.75 -11.45
C TYR A 5 -2.80 -35.51 -10.75
N GLY A 6 -4.05 -35.55 -10.29
CA GLY A 6 -4.56 -34.55 -9.37
C GLY A 6 -6.07 -34.28 -9.41
N THR A 7 -6.93 -35.29 -9.52
CA THR A 7 -8.34 -35.15 -9.08
C THR A 7 -8.39 -35.29 -7.56
N GLY A 8 -8.17 -34.18 -6.85
CA GLY A 8 -8.40 -34.08 -5.41
C GLY A 8 -9.38 -32.95 -5.14
N THR A 9 -10.45 -33.21 -4.38
CA THR A 9 -11.39 -32.18 -3.94
C THR A 9 -10.66 -31.21 -3.01
N TYR A 10 -10.51 -29.97 -3.46
CA TYR A 10 -9.83 -28.90 -2.72
C TYR A 10 -10.67 -28.48 -1.51
N ASP A 11 -10.14 -28.68 -0.30
CA ASP A 11 -10.77 -28.24 0.96
C ASP A 11 -10.31 -26.81 1.31
N PHE A 12 -11.21 -25.84 1.21
CA PHE A 12 -10.94 -24.40 1.40
C PHE A 12 -10.64 -24.01 2.85
N ARG A 13 -10.76 -24.93 3.82
CA ARG A 13 -10.59 -24.61 5.26
C ARG A 13 -9.17 -24.75 5.79
N ARG A 14 -8.20 -25.11 4.96
CA ARG A 14 -6.77 -25.07 5.34
C ARG A 14 -6.03 -24.12 4.41
N HIS A 15 -5.64 -22.96 4.94
CA HIS A 15 -4.60 -22.13 4.33
C HIS A 15 -3.26 -22.88 4.46
N ARG A 16 -3.01 -23.86 3.60
CA ARG A 16 -1.65 -24.30 3.29
C ARG A 16 -1.30 -23.67 1.97
N VAL A 17 -0.45 -22.64 2.03
CA VAL A 17 0.25 -22.09 0.88
C VAL A 17 0.91 -23.28 0.17
N ALA A 18 0.73 -23.38 -1.15
CA ALA A 18 1.34 -24.42 -1.96
C ALA A 18 2.87 -24.39 -1.76
N GLU A 19 3.40 -25.40 -1.07
CA GLU A 19 4.83 -25.58 -0.91
C GLU A 19 5.39 -26.06 -2.25
N TYR A 20 6.22 -25.25 -2.90
CA TYR A 20 6.96 -25.66 -4.09
C TYR A 20 8.14 -26.54 -3.64
N PRO A 21 8.35 -27.73 -4.25
CA PRO A 21 9.47 -28.58 -3.89
C PRO A 21 10.79 -27.88 -4.27
N VAL A 22 11.62 -27.57 -3.27
CA VAL A 22 13.02 -27.18 -3.47
C VAL A 22 13.82 -28.47 -3.56
N GLU A 23 14.56 -28.63 -4.66
CA GLU A 23 15.35 -29.82 -4.97
C GLU A 23 16.27 -30.23 -3.81
N ALA A 24 16.24 -31.53 -3.48
CA ALA A 24 16.94 -32.12 -2.36
C ALA A 24 18.45 -32.24 -2.64
N LEU A 25 19.28 -31.58 -1.83
CA LEU A 25 20.66 -32.00 -1.59
C LEU A 25 20.67 -33.07 -0.48
N PRO A 26 21.47 -34.15 -0.60
CA PRO A 26 21.36 -35.30 0.29
C PRO A 26 22.15 -35.07 1.59
N GLN A 27 21.47 -35.19 2.73
CA GLN A 27 22.07 -35.38 4.06
C GLN A 27 21.41 -36.63 4.68
N PRO A 28 22.18 -37.62 5.18
CA PRO A 28 21.65 -38.87 5.70
C PRO A 28 21.04 -38.73 7.10
N ALA A 29 20.18 -39.70 7.41
CA ALA A 29 19.24 -39.78 8.51
C ALA A 29 19.84 -39.77 9.93
N GLU A 30 18.96 -39.42 10.89
CA GLU A 30 18.77 -39.91 12.28
C GLU A 30 18.33 -38.72 13.15
N GLN A 31 17.43 -38.76 14.14
CA GLN A 31 16.48 -39.72 14.70
C GLN A 31 15.65 -38.91 15.74
N MET A 32 14.32 -39.11 15.76
CA MET A 32 13.42 -39.15 16.94
C MET A 32 13.19 -37.91 17.87
N LEU A 33 11.90 -37.58 18.06
CA LEU A 33 11.23 -36.73 19.08
C LEU A 33 11.44 -37.24 20.53
N PRO A 34 10.91 -36.61 21.64
CA PRO A 34 10.23 -35.31 21.85
C PRO A 34 10.75 -34.52 23.09
N SER A 35 10.33 -33.27 23.32
CA SER A 35 9.98 -32.77 24.67
C SER A 35 9.49 -31.32 24.69
N VAL A 36 8.43 -31.13 25.47
CA VAL A 36 7.79 -29.89 25.91
C VAL A 36 8.77 -29.11 26.81
N THR A 37 8.99 -27.82 26.55
CA THR A 37 9.33 -26.86 27.61
C THR A 37 8.73 -25.48 27.30
N ASP A 38 7.91 -25.01 28.25
CA ASP A 38 7.45 -23.63 28.41
C ASP A 38 8.62 -22.63 28.41
N ARG A 39 8.45 -21.47 27.78
CA ARG A 39 9.17 -20.20 28.05
C ARG A 39 8.41 -18.99 27.43
N PRO A 40 8.58 -17.76 27.96
CA PRO A 40 7.52 -16.83 28.40
C PRO A 40 7.17 -15.75 27.37
N PRO A 41 6.13 -14.89 27.60
CA PRO A 41 5.77 -13.84 26.65
C PRO A 41 6.82 -12.73 26.66
N GLU A 42 7.69 -12.71 25.66
CA GLU A 42 8.57 -11.56 25.40
C GLU A 42 7.75 -10.36 24.94
N SER A 43 8.05 -9.23 25.57
CA SER A 43 7.39 -7.95 25.36
C SER A 43 8.34 -6.96 24.69
N LYS A 44 7.80 -6.31 23.64
CA LYS A 44 8.17 -5.00 23.04
C LYS A 44 9.38 -4.94 22.07
N PRO A 45 9.49 -3.93 21.17
CA PRO A 45 8.67 -2.71 21.04
C PRO A 45 8.12 -2.38 19.62
N GLY A 46 6.95 -1.73 19.59
CA GLY A 46 6.77 -0.50 18.81
C GLY A 46 6.68 -0.57 17.29
N SER A 47 5.63 -1.20 16.75
CA SER A 47 5.04 -0.75 15.48
C SER A 47 3.58 -0.39 15.72
N ASN A 48 3.34 0.60 16.60
CA ASN A 48 2.06 1.30 16.62
C ASN A 48 2.04 2.28 15.43
N ILE A 49 1.94 1.75 14.22
CA ILE A 49 1.29 2.50 13.16
C ILE A 49 -0.19 2.24 13.43
N PRO A 50 -0.96 3.21 13.95
CA PRO A 50 -2.38 2.99 14.12
C PRO A 50 -2.95 2.65 12.73
N SER A 51 -3.62 1.50 12.63
CA SER A 51 -4.33 1.07 11.42
C SER A 51 -5.45 2.06 11.02
N SER A 52 -5.78 2.98 11.92
CA SER A 52 -6.78 4.03 11.77
C SER A 52 -6.11 5.40 11.82
N ILE A 53 -6.26 6.21 10.77
CA ILE A 53 -5.92 7.63 10.83
C ILE A 53 -7.01 8.37 11.59
N THR A 54 -6.64 9.24 12.53
CA THR A 54 -7.63 10.08 13.21
C THR A 54 -7.91 11.35 12.42
N LEU A 55 -9.12 11.92 12.53
CA LEU A 55 -9.44 13.22 11.91
C LEU A 55 -8.45 14.32 12.33
N ALA A 56 -8.00 14.27 13.59
CA ALA A 56 -7.07 15.24 14.15
C ALA A 56 -5.65 15.10 13.55
N GLU A 57 -5.26 13.92 13.06
CA GLU A 57 -4.02 13.71 12.31
C GLU A 57 -4.15 14.26 10.89
N ILE A 58 -5.27 13.97 10.20
CA ILE A 58 -5.56 14.52 8.87
C ILE A 58 -5.48 16.05 8.91
N GLN A 59 -6.17 16.69 9.87
CA GLN A 59 -6.20 18.15 9.97
C GLN A 59 -4.82 18.80 10.20
N ARG A 60 -3.91 18.11 10.88
CA ARG A 60 -2.56 18.63 11.15
C ARG A 60 -1.58 18.34 10.02
N ASP A 61 -1.92 17.41 9.12
CA ASP A 61 -1.01 16.92 8.10
C ASP A 61 -0.62 18.00 7.09
N ARG A 62 0.60 17.88 6.57
CA ARG A 62 1.15 18.79 5.56
C ARG A 62 0.32 18.75 4.27
N LEU A 63 -0.10 17.57 3.84
CA LEU A 63 -0.88 17.40 2.61
C LEU A 63 -2.24 18.07 2.69
N THR A 64 -2.90 18.02 3.85
CA THR A 64 -4.19 18.70 4.04
C THR A 64 -4.05 20.22 3.97
N LYS A 65 -2.94 20.78 4.46
CA LYS A 65 -2.62 22.21 4.30
C LYS A 65 -2.28 22.57 2.85
N THR A 66 -1.51 21.73 2.17
CA THR A 66 -1.20 21.89 0.74
C THR A 66 -2.49 21.84 -0.10
N ALA A 67 -3.39 20.91 0.20
CA ALA A 67 -4.67 20.79 -0.47
C ALA A 67 -5.51 22.05 -0.30
N ALA A 68 -5.63 22.54 0.94
CA ALA A 68 -6.36 23.77 1.26
C ALA A 68 -5.90 24.98 0.42
N SER A 69 -4.61 25.03 0.08
CA SER A 69 -3.99 26.16 -0.61
C SER A 69 -3.98 26.05 -2.14
N ASN A 70 -4.23 24.87 -2.70
CA ASN A 70 -4.02 24.62 -4.14
C ASN A 70 -5.28 24.09 -4.85
N TRP A 71 -6.04 23.18 -4.24
CA TRP A 71 -7.17 22.52 -4.93
C TRP A 71 -8.44 22.31 -4.09
N ALA A 72 -8.41 22.55 -2.78
CA ALA A 72 -9.60 22.47 -1.97
C ALA A 72 -10.62 23.55 -2.40
N LYS A 73 -11.90 23.21 -2.33
CA LYS A 73 -13.00 24.09 -2.77
C LYS A 73 -13.18 25.33 -1.88
N THR A 74 -12.59 25.35 -0.69
CA THR A 74 -12.88 26.33 0.37
C THR A 74 -11.82 27.45 0.47
N GLY A 75 -10.88 27.56 -0.48
CA GLY A 75 -9.77 28.52 -0.43
C GLY A 75 -9.47 29.21 -1.75
N GLU A 76 -8.57 30.20 -1.70
CA GLU A 76 -7.99 30.82 -2.90
C GLU A 76 -7.20 29.77 -3.69
N LYS A 77 -7.59 29.56 -4.94
CA LYS A 77 -6.97 28.54 -5.79
C LYS A 77 -5.71 29.11 -6.43
N LYS A 78 -4.55 28.57 -6.04
CA LYS A 78 -3.31 28.78 -6.79
C LYS A 78 -3.42 28.13 -8.17
N PRO A 79 -2.71 28.67 -9.19
CA PRO A 79 -2.62 28.01 -10.48
C PRO A 79 -1.97 26.64 -10.33
N PHE A 80 -2.30 25.72 -11.23
CA PHE A 80 -1.72 24.40 -11.27
C PHE A 80 -0.19 24.48 -11.40
N SER A 81 0.51 23.72 -10.55
CA SER A 81 1.96 23.55 -10.60
C SER A 81 2.32 22.08 -10.81
N PRO A 82 2.99 21.72 -11.93
CA PRO A 82 3.49 20.36 -12.15
C PRO A 82 4.64 20.00 -11.20
N GLU A 83 5.42 21.00 -10.74
CA GLU A 83 6.48 20.80 -9.76
C GLU A 83 5.94 20.31 -8.42
N LEU A 84 4.75 20.80 -8.02
CA LEU A 84 4.09 20.35 -6.80
C LEU A 84 3.68 18.87 -6.91
N VAL A 85 3.19 18.44 -8.08
CA VAL A 85 2.83 17.03 -8.32
C VAL A 85 4.07 16.14 -8.20
N LYS A 86 5.19 16.57 -8.78
CA LYS A 86 6.47 15.88 -8.67
C LYS A 86 6.96 15.79 -7.23
N GLU A 87 6.88 16.88 -6.47
CA GLU A 87 7.25 16.88 -5.05
C GLU A 87 6.40 15.87 -4.27
N ILE A 88 5.07 15.90 -4.42
CA ILE A 88 4.16 14.97 -3.73
C ILE A 88 4.49 13.52 -4.10
N TYR A 89 4.78 13.25 -5.37
CA TYR A 89 5.14 11.92 -5.84
C TYR A 89 6.43 11.41 -5.19
N ASP A 90 7.49 12.24 -5.18
CA ASP A 90 8.80 11.86 -4.66
C ASP A 90 8.82 11.78 -3.12
N THR A 91 8.05 12.62 -2.42
CA THR A 91 8.07 12.67 -0.95
C THR A 91 7.04 11.74 -0.31
N GLU A 92 5.85 11.60 -0.88
CA GLU A 92 4.73 10.91 -0.22
C GLU A 92 4.34 9.57 -0.87
N LEU A 93 4.52 9.44 -2.19
CA LEU A 93 4.08 8.26 -2.94
C LEU A 93 5.22 7.29 -3.27
N THR A 94 6.47 7.77 -3.26
CA THR A 94 7.65 6.94 -3.54
C THR A 94 8.24 6.37 -2.26
N VAL A 95 8.62 5.10 -2.28
CA VAL A 95 9.40 4.50 -1.19
C VAL A 95 10.87 4.45 -1.59
N LYS A 96 11.72 5.14 -0.82
CA LYS A 96 13.17 5.08 -0.99
C LYS A 96 13.69 3.71 -0.50
N GLY A 97 13.74 2.74 -1.41
CA GLY A 97 14.44 1.46 -1.26
C GLY A 97 13.58 0.21 -1.00
N GLY A 98 13.85 -0.85 -1.76
CA GLY A 98 13.31 -2.20 -1.58
C GLY A 98 11.93 -2.46 -2.21
N ARG A 99 11.39 -3.68 -2.02
CA ARG A 99 10.02 -4.08 -2.44
C ARG A 99 8.95 -3.57 -1.47
N LYS A 100 9.02 -2.29 -1.08
CA LYS A 100 8.05 -1.69 -0.15
C LYS A 100 6.88 -1.11 -0.93
N THR A 101 5.67 -1.32 -0.40
CA THR A 101 4.43 -0.80 -0.99
C THR A 101 4.29 0.69 -0.69
N VAL A 102 3.56 1.39 -1.56
CA VAL A 102 3.21 2.81 -1.36
C VAL A 102 2.57 3.00 0.03
N PRO A 103 2.93 4.06 0.78
CA PRO A 103 2.36 4.30 2.11
C PRO A 103 0.85 4.56 2.04
N LEU A 104 0.04 3.59 2.48
CA LEU A 104 -1.42 3.66 2.40
C LEU A 104 -1.99 4.89 3.11
N GLN A 105 -1.42 5.29 4.24
CA GLN A 105 -1.83 6.46 5.00
C GLN A 105 -1.74 7.75 4.18
N ARG A 106 -0.69 7.90 3.35
CA ARG A 106 -0.51 9.08 2.49
C ARG A 106 -1.54 9.12 1.36
N VAL A 107 -1.77 7.98 0.73
CA VAL A 107 -2.79 7.84 -0.32
C VAL A 107 -4.18 8.16 0.23
N MET A 108 -4.50 7.69 1.44
CA MET A 108 -5.78 7.98 2.09
C MET A 108 -5.97 9.48 2.38
N ILE A 109 -4.92 10.19 2.83
CA ILE A 109 -5.02 11.66 3.04
C ILE A 109 -5.25 12.38 1.71
N LEU A 110 -4.54 11.97 0.65
CA LEU A 110 -4.73 12.55 -0.69
C LEU A 110 -6.15 12.30 -1.22
N GLU A 111 -6.73 11.13 -0.96
CA GLU A 111 -8.11 10.80 -1.35
C GLU A 111 -9.13 11.66 -0.60
N VAL A 112 -9.00 11.78 0.72
CA VAL A 112 -9.87 12.66 1.52
C VAL A 112 -9.77 14.11 1.06
N SER A 113 -8.58 14.53 0.61
CA SER A 113 -8.34 15.88 0.07
C SER A 113 -8.82 16.08 -1.38
N GLN A 114 -9.38 15.05 -2.03
CA GLN A 114 -9.83 15.07 -3.42
C GLN A 114 -8.72 15.46 -4.42
N TYR A 115 -7.52 14.92 -4.22
CA TYR A 115 -6.36 15.23 -5.05
C TYR A 115 -6.56 14.84 -6.52
N LEU A 116 -7.20 13.70 -6.78
CA LEU A 116 -7.45 13.22 -8.13
C LEU A 116 -8.42 14.14 -8.88
N GLU A 117 -9.59 14.42 -8.29
CA GLU A 117 -10.70 15.10 -8.97
C GLU A 117 -10.46 16.60 -9.10
N ASN A 118 -9.85 17.21 -8.10
CA ASN A 118 -9.71 18.68 -8.06
C ASN A 118 -8.35 19.17 -8.54
N TYR A 119 -7.32 18.32 -8.64
CA TYR A 119 -5.96 18.75 -9.00
C TYR A 119 -5.32 17.96 -10.14
N LEU A 120 -5.37 16.63 -10.13
CA LEU A 120 -4.71 15.84 -11.17
C LEU A 120 -5.53 15.77 -12.47
N TRP A 121 -6.78 15.33 -12.37
CA TRP A 121 -7.63 15.07 -13.54
C TRP A 121 -7.92 16.31 -14.39
N PRO A 122 -8.26 17.48 -13.81
CA PRO A 122 -8.52 18.68 -14.61
C PRO A 122 -7.29 19.24 -15.32
N ASN A 123 -6.09 18.91 -14.85
CA ASN A 123 -4.82 19.41 -15.38
C ASN A 123 -4.02 18.34 -16.13
N PHE A 124 -4.65 17.22 -16.49
CA PHE A 124 -4.02 16.17 -17.28
C PHE A 124 -4.02 16.56 -18.77
N ASP A 125 -2.83 16.52 -19.35
CA ASP A 125 -2.59 16.66 -20.79
C ASP A 125 -1.78 15.45 -21.28
N PRO A 126 -2.27 14.65 -22.24
CA PRO A 126 -1.56 13.46 -22.72
C PRO A 126 -0.17 13.76 -23.31
N GLU A 127 0.08 14.98 -23.81
CA GLU A 127 1.37 15.34 -24.40
C GLU A 127 2.32 16.04 -23.43
N ALA A 128 1.78 16.80 -22.46
CA ALA A 128 2.58 17.59 -21.52
C ALA A 128 2.73 16.97 -20.11
N SER A 129 1.91 15.96 -19.76
CA SER A 129 1.95 15.37 -18.41
C SER A 129 3.24 14.61 -18.15
N SER A 130 3.86 14.88 -16.99
CA SER A 130 5.05 14.16 -16.57
C SER A 130 4.72 12.75 -16.09
N PHE A 131 5.76 11.92 -15.97
CA PHE A 131 5.65 10.57 -15.42
C PHE A 131 5.04 10.56 -14.01
N GLU A 132 5.45 11.49 -13.16
CA GLU A 132 4.99 11.62 -11.78
C GLU A 132 3.49 11.95 -11.71
N HIS A 133 2.99 12.74 -12.66
CA HIS A 133 1.57 13.08 -12.77
C HIS A 133 0.75 11.83 -13.11
N VAL A 134 1.15 11.11 -14.15
CA VAL A 134 0.46 9.87 -14.57
C VAL A 134 0.52 8.81 -13.48
N MET A 135 1.68 8.62 -12.84
CA MET A 135 1.81 7.64 -11.77
C MET A 135 0.97 8.02 -10.54
N SER A 136 0.96 9.30 -10.17
CA SER A 136 0.07 9.79 -9.10
C SER A 136 -1.39 9.51 -9.43
N MET A 137 -1.83 9.73 -10.67
CA MET A 137 -3.19 9.40 -11.10
C MET A 137 -3.50 7.91 -10.96
N ILE A 138 -2.60 7.03 -11.44
CA ILE A 138 -2.78 5.57 -11.35
C ILE A 138 -2.92 5.13 -9.89
N LEU A 139 -2.09 5.67 -8.99
CA LEU A 139 -2.13 5.33 -7.57
C LEU A 139 -3.46 5.75 -6.92
N MET A 140 -3.95 6.96 -7.22
CA MET A 140 -5.23 7.43 -6.71
C MET A 140 -6.41 6.62 -7.26
N VAL A 141 -6.41 6.31 -8.57
CA VAL A 141 -7.45 5.46 -9.19
C VAL A 141 -7.45 4.06 -8.58
N ASN A 142 -6.28 3.48 -8.34
CA ASN A 142 -6.16 2.16 -7.72
C ASN A 142 -6.71 2.15 -6.28
N GLU A 143 -6.46 3.20 -5.49
CA GLU A 143 -7.12 3.33 -4.18
C GLU A 143 -8.63 3.31 -4.37
N LYS A 144 -9.16 4.17 -5.24
CA LYS A 144 -10.60 4.35 -5.38
C LYS A 144 -11.36 3.08 -5.72
N ILE A 145 -10.73 2.20 -6.50
CA ILE A 145 -11.27 0.89 -6.92
C ILE A 145 -10.98 -0.20 -5.86
N THR A 146 -10.05 0.03 -4.94
CA THR A 146 -9.74 -0.90 -3.86
C THR A 146 -10.99 -1.17 -3.02
N PRO A 147 -11.44 -2.44 -2.92
CA PRO A 147 -12.69 -2.81 -2.26
C PRO A 147 -12.72 -2.31 -0.82
N PHE A 148 -13.86 -1.76 -0.39
CA PHE A 148 -14.10 -1.33 1.00
C PHE A 148 -13.75 -2.43 2.03
N SER A 149 -13.92 -3.71 1.66
CA SER A 149 -13.57 -4.89 2.47
C SER A 149 -12.08 -4.99 2.84
N LYS A 150 -11.18 -4.36 2.08
CA LYS A 150 -9.73 -4.32 2.40
C LYS A 150 -9.34 -3.11 3.26
N ARG A 151 -10.25 -2.17 3.51
CA ARG A 151 -10.04 -1.01 4.38
C ARG A 151 -10.44 -1.39 5.80
N LYS A 152 -9.61 -2.15 6.51
CA LYS A 152 -9.78 -2.30 7.95
C LYS A 152 -9.34 -1.00 8.63
N LEU A 153 -10.33 -0.22 9.06
CA LEU A 153 -10.19 0.90 9.99
C LEU A 153 -9.81 0.41 11.39
#